data_AF-A0A926CZ42-F1
#
_entry.id   AF-A0A926CZ42-F1
#
_cell.length_a   1.000
_cell.length_b   1.000
_cell.length_c   1.000
_cell.angle_alpha   90.00
_cell.angle_beta   90.00
_cell.angle_gamma   90.00
#
_symmetry.space_group_name_H-M   'P 1'
#
loop_
_entity.id
_entity.type
_entity.pdbx_description
1 polymer ?
#
loop_
_entity_poly.entity_id
_entity_poly.type
_entity_poly.pdbx_seq_one_letter_code
_entity_poly.pdbx_strand_id
1 'polypeptide(L)'
;MFCYKCGTQIPDGGKFCPACGTAAQGSTAASQPAPQPAEPFPQPSPITQATSNGAMPFEDYRSLLEGRLGIGQFVPELNAWMYYSEEFKIKWGASKMKKYVFLSSFEKLDAQTLRAYSDACIKHALKIYQGLPRGFQTGVSSFAIAASNAVGQDAVDLALQIPPKHYAAFELPVIADLQNRRICHMQRTPMWGALLWKDIRNFATACAKFE
;
A
#
# COMPACT_ATOMS: atom_id res chain seq x y z
N MET A 1 -36.58 4.40 -36.38
CA MET A 1 -36.30 3.01 -36.84
C MET A 1 -36.05 2.07 -35.65
N PHE A 2 -36.05 0.74 -35.78
CA PHE A 2 -35.72 -0.18 -34.66
C PHE A 2 -34.30 -0.73 -34.77
N CYS A 3 -33.61 -0.90 -33.64
CA CYS A 3 -32.27 -1.48 -33.59
C CYS A 3 -32.32 -2.97 -33.91
N TYR A 4 -31.56 -3.41 -34.92
CA TYR A 4 -31.47 -4.83 -35.30
C TYR A 4 -30.85 -5.73 -34.23
N LYS A 5 -30.12 -5.15 -33.26
CA LYS A 5 -29.42 -5.90 -32.21
C LYS A 5 -30.28 -6.13 -30.96
N CYS A 6 -30.99 -5.10 -30.50
CA CYS A 6 -31.71 -5.15 -29.21
C CYS A 6 -33.21 -4.85 -29.32
N GLY A 7 -33.72 -4.54 -30.51
CA GLY A 7 -35.15 -4.27 -30.72
C GLY A 7 -35.63 -2.91 -30.21
N THR A 8 -34.78 -2.09 -29.58
CA THR A 8 -35.17 -0.76 -29.09
C THR A 8 -35.42 0.21 -30.25
N GLN A 9 -36.44 1.06 -30.11
CA GLN A 9 -36.71 2.14 -31.06
C GLN A 9 -35.60 3.20 -31.01
N ILE A 10 -34.97 3.44 -32.16
CA ILE A 10 -34.02 4.53 -32.40
C ILE A 10 -34.81 5.76 -32.86
N PRO A 11 -34.66 6.91 -32.17
CA PRO A 11 -35.26 8.19 -32.59
C PRO A 11 -34.82 8.58 -34.01
N ASP A 12 -35.66 9.32 -34.73
CA ASP A 12 -35.35 9.74 -36.09
C ASP A 12 -34.09 10.63 -36.12
N GLY A 13 -33.15 10.31 -37.03
CA GLY A 13 -31.83 10.94 -37.10
C GLY A 13 -30.76 10.37 -36.16
N GLY A 14 -31.10 9.38 -35.32
CA GLY A 14 -30.15 8.72 -34.41
C GLY A 14 -29.11 7.86 -35.14
N LYS A 15 -27.83 8.23 -35.03
CA LYS A 15 -26.71 7.46 -35.61
C LYS A 15 -26.37 6.18 -34.83
N PHE A 16 -26.76 6.12 -33.55
CA PHE A 16 -26.47 5.02 -32.63
C PHE A 16 -27.69 4.71 -31.76
N CYS A 17 -27.85 3.43 -31.39
CA CYS A 17 -28.90 2.98 -30.48
C CYS A 17 -28.62 3.47 -29.05
N PRO A 18 -29.53 4.21 -28.39
CA PRO A 18 -29.30 4.73 -27.04
C PRO A 18 -29.29 3.65 -25.96
N ALA A 19 -29.85 2.47 -26.22
CA ALA A 19 -29.91 1.39 -25.25
C ALA A 19 -28.68 0.48 -25.26
N CYS A 20 -28.04 0.26 -26.43
CA CYS A 20 -26.94 -0.69 -26.55
C CYS A 20 -25.71 -0.18 -27.32
N GLY A 21 -25.71 1.08 -27.77
CA GLY A 21 -24.59 1.72 -28.47
C GLY A 21 -24.36 1.26 -29.92
N THR A 22 -25.19 0.35 -30.44
CA THR A 22 -24.99 -0.18 -31.80
C THR A 22 -25.34 0.87 -32.86
N ALA A 23 -24.48 1.06 -33.85
CA ALA A 23 -24.72 1.97 -34.96
C ALA A 23 -25.98 1.59 -35.74
N ALA A 24 -26.79 2.58 -36.09
CA ALA A 24 -27.95 2.38 -36.95
C ALA A 24 -27.48 1.99 -38.36
N GLN A 25 -28.08 0.95 -38.96
CA GLN A 25 -27.74 0.50 -40.31
C GLN A 25 -28.02 1.65 -41.31
N GLY A 26 -26.97 2.15 -41.97
CA GLY A 26 -27.07 3.23 -42.95
C GLY A 26 -25.97 4.31 -42.92
N SER A 27 -25.01 4.29 -42.00
CA SER A 27 -23.80 5.14 -42.11
C SER A 27 -22.76 4.48 -43.01
N THR A 28 -22.89 4.68 -44.32
CA THR A 28 -21.79 4.47 -45.27
C THR A 28 -20.64 5.40 -44.92
N ALA A 29 -19.49 4.80 -44.64
CA ALA A 29 -18.20 5.47 -44.59
C ALA A 29 -17.92 6.15 -45.94
N ALA A 30 -17.57 7.44 -45.92
CA ALA A 30 -17.11 8.19 -47.07
C ALA A 30 -15.75 8.82 -46.77
N SER A 31 -14.72 8.20 -47.37
CA SER A 31 -13.55 8.76 -48.05
C SER A 31 -12.80 9.96 -47.45
N GLN A 32 -11.56 9.71 -47.04
CA GLN A 32 -10.49 10.70 -46.88
C GLN A 32 -9.97 11.22 -48.24
N PRO A 33 -9.55 12.50 -48.36
CA PRO A 33 -8.63 12.96 -49.40
C PRO A 33 -7.15 12.89 -48.94
N ALA A 34 -6.23 12.57 -49.85
CA ALA A 34 -4.77 12.59 -49.67
C ALA A 34 -4.14 13.84 -50.36
N PRO A 35 -2.82 14.11 -50.26
CA PRO A 35 -2.04 14.50 -49.08
C PRO A 35 -1.46 15.94 -49.23
N GLN A 36 -1.20 16.63 -48.12
CA GLN A 36 -0.51 17.93 -48.10
C GLN A 36 0.99 17.71 -47.74
N PRO A 37 1.96 18.41 -48.37
CA PRO A 37 3.39 18.24 -48.07
C PRO A 37 3.72 18.54 -46.61
N ALA A 38 4.52 17.66 -46.00
CA ALA A 38 4.88 17.69 -44.59
C ALA A 38 5.83 18.86 -44.25
N GLU A 39 5.38 19.73 -43.35
CA GLU A 39 6.29 20.45 -42.45
C GLU A 39 6.85 19.46 -41.40
N PRO A 40 8.10 19.58 -40.95
CA PRO A 40 8.65 18.68 -39.94
C PRO A 40 8.02 18.95 -38.57
N PHE A 41 6.92 18.25 -38.27
CA PHE A 41 6.38 18.21 -36.92
C PHE A 41 7.26 17.30 -36.03
N PRO A 42 7.56 17.73 -34.79
CA PRO A 42 8.31 16.92 -33.84
C PRO A 42 7.59 15.59 -33.61
N GLN A 43 8.36 14.49 -33.61
CA GLN A 43 7.82 13.15 -33.45
C GLN A 43 7.01 13.04 -32.15
N PRO A 44 5.79 12.45 -32.17
CA PRO A 44 5.09 12.14 -30.95
C PRO A 44 5.91 11.10 -30.18
N SER A 45 6.40 11.50 -29.01
CA SER A 45 6.83 10.56 -27.97
C SER A 45 5.76 9.49 -27.79
N PRO A 46 6.12 8.22 -27.51
CA PRO A 46 5.13 7.22 -27.16
C PRO A 46 4.29 7.79 -26.03
N ILE A 47 2.99 7.92 -26.31
CA ILE A 47 2.00 8.28 -25.31
C ILE A 47 2.05 7.11 -24.35
N THR A 48 2.80 7.24 -23.27
CA THR A 48 2.68 6.39 -22.09
C THR A 48 1.20 6.39 -21.79
N GLN A 49 0.58 5.23 -22.00
CA GLN A 49 -0.81 5.01 -21.69
C GLN A 49 -1.01 5.52 -20.27
N ALA A 50 -1.88 6.53 -20.12
CA ALA A 50 -2.37 6.91 -18.81
C ALA A 50 -3.08 5.66 -18.27
N THR A 51 -2.36 4.88 -17.47
CA THR A 51 -2.92 3.70 -16.81
C THR A 51 -4.09 4.19 -16.00
N SER A 52 -5.28 3.62 -16.24
CA SER A 52 -6.34 3.58 -15.23
C SER A 52 -5.69 3.33 -13.87
N ASN A 53 -6.02 4.12 -12.83
CA ASN A 53 -5.53 3.94 -11.47
C ASN A 53 -5.82 2.51 -10.98
N GLY A 54 -4.95 1.57 -11.32
CA GLY A 54 -4.94 0.19 -10.86
C GLY A 54 -4.25 0.09 -9.52
N ALA A 55 -4.50 -1.02 -8.83
CA ALA A 55 -3.75 -1.37 -7.62
C ALA A 55 -2.24 -1.21 -7.86
N MET A 56 -1.53 -0.65 -6.88
CA MET A 56 -0.07 -0.63 -6.93
C MET A 56 0.46 -2.06 -6.82
N PRO A 57 1.33 -2.52 -7.76
CA PRO A 57 2.01 -3.80 -7.63
C PRO A 57 2.81 -3.87 -6.33
N PHE A 58 2.83 -5.05 -5.70
CA PHE A 58 3.57 -5.25 -4.46
C PHE A 58 5.06 -4.94 -4.60
N GLU A 59 5.67 -5.30 -5.74
CA GLU A 59 7.09 -5.05 -5.99
C GLU A 59 7.41 -3.55 -6.12
N ASP A 60 6.50 -2.77 -6.68
CA ASP A 60 6.65 -1.32 -6.76
C ASP A 60 6.56 -0.71 -5.36
N TYR A 61 5.60 -1.18 -4.56
CA TYR A 61 5.46 -0.75 -3.16
C TYR A 61 6.69 -1.14 -2.32
N ARG A 62 7.22 -2.36 -2.49
CA ARG A 62 8.46 -2.81 -1.86
C ARG A 62 9.63 -1.93 -2.24
N SER A 63 9.74 -1.55 -3.52
CA SER A 63 10.80 -0.66 -4.02
C SER A 63 10.75 0.73 -3.36
N LEU A 64 9.55 1.24 -3.06
CA LEU A 64 9.40 2.49 -2.28
C LEU A 64 9.93 2.34 -0.85
N LEU A 65 9.65 1.21 -0.18
CA LEU A 65 10.19 0.94 1.16
C LEU A 65 11.72 0.80 1.10
N GLU A 66 12.26 0.11 0.10
CA GLU A 66 13.70 -0.03 -0.09
C GLU A 66 14.42 1.30 -0.32
N GLY A 67 13.81 2.21 -1.09
CA GLY A 67 14.35 3.56 -1.26
C GLY A 67 14.46 4.35 0.06
N ARG A 68 13.72 3.96 1.10
CA ARG A 68 13.69 4.64 2.42
C ARG A 68 14.45 3.89 3.50
N LEU A 69 14.44 2.57 3.44
CA LEU A 69 14.95 1.68 4.49
C LEU A 69 16.24 0.95 4.09
N GLY A 70 16.65 1.04 2.82
CA GLY A 70 17.72 0.23 2.25
C GLY A 70 17.24 -1.17 1.83
N ILE A 71 18.18 -2.01 1.42
CA ILE A 71 17.88 -3.37 0.92
C ILE A 71 17.39 -4.25 2.07
N GLY A 72 16.25 -4.92 1.85
CA GLY A 72 15.65 -5.83 2.83
C GLY A 72 16.27 -7.23 2.77
N GLN A 73 16.18 -7.96 3.89
CA GLN A 73 16.45 -9.39 3.94
C GLN A 73 15.13 -10.16 3.90
N PHE A 74 15.00 -11.16 3.03
CA PHE A 74 13.83 -12.02 3.05
C PHE A 74 13.86 -12.98 4.25
N VAL A 75 12.72 -13.11 4.94
CA VAL A 75 12.50 -13.97 6.11
C VAL A 75 11.50 -15.05 5.72
N PRO A 76 11.95 -16.26 5.34
CA PRO A 76 11.08 -17.30 4.79
C PRO A 76 9.95 -17.73 5.72
N GLU A 77 10.21 -17.80 7.03
CA GLU A 77 9.21 -18.25 8.01
C GLU A 77 8.04 -17.28 8.18
N LEU A 78 8.22 -16.01 7.79
CA LEU A 78 7.17 -14.99 7.80
C LEU A 78 6.62 -14.70 6.40
N ASN A 79 7.24 -15.27 5.35
CA ASN A 79 7.05 -14.86 3.97
C ASN A 79 7.16 -13.32 3.79
N ALA A 80 8.12 -12.70 4.48
CA ALA A 80 8.20 -11.25 4.58
C ALA A 80 9.59 -10.72 4.28
N TRP A 81 9.66 -9.52 3.70
CA TRP A 81 10.87 -8.72 3.64
C TRP A 81 11.08 -8.02 4.97
N MET A 82 12.25 -8.17 5.57
CA MET A 82 12.64 -7.52 6.82
C MET A 82 13.68 -6.44 6.56
N TYR A 83 13.41 -5.26 7.09
CA TYR A 83 14.34 -4.13 7.12
C TYR A 83 14.71 -3.80 8.56
N TYR A 84 15.92 -3.27 8.73
CA TYR A 84 16.47 -2.96 10.03
C TYR A 84 17.00 -1.54 10.08
N SER A 85 16.69 -0.84 11.17
CA SER A 85 17.37 0.41 11.53
C SER A 85 17.48 0.56 13.03
N GLU A 86 18.40 1.39 13.49
CA GLU A 86 18.51 1.80 14.88
C GLU A 86 18.46 3.32 14.98
N GLU A 87 17.89 3.83 16.06
CA GLU A 87 17.90 5.27 16.34
C GLU A 87 18.16 5.49 17.83
N PHE A 88 19.06 6.41 18.16
CA PHE A 88 19.27 6.85 19.53
C PHE A 88 18.71 8.26 19.72
N LYS A 89 17.98 8.49 20.82
CA LYS A 89 17.55 9.85 21.18
C LYS A 89 17.69 10.12 22.66
N ILE A 90 18.23 11.30 22.98
CA ILE A 90 18.27 11.84 24.35
C ILE A 90 16.86 12.01 24.92
N LYS A 91 15.91 12.52 24.11
CA LYS A 91 14.50 12.68 24.49
C LYS A 91 13.77 11.36 24.81
N TRP A 92 14.41 10.21 24.60
CA TRP A 92 13.90 8.89 25.01
C TRP A 92 14.57 8.40 26.30
N GLY A 93 15.07 9.32 27.14
CA GLY A 93 15.85 8.96 28.33
C GLY A 93 17.22 8.37 27.97
N ALA A 94 17.88 8.94 26.95
CA ALA A 94 19.12 8.41 26.39
C ALA A 94 19.00 6.92 26.00
N SER A 95 17.92 6.58 25.28
CA SER A 95 17.65 5.22 24.85
C SER A 95 17.85 5.03 23.35
N LYS A 96 18.22 3.81 22.99
CA LYS A 96 18.30 3.33 21.60
C LYS A 96 17.08 2.48 21.25
N MET A 97 16.42 2.79 20.13
CA MET A 97 15.35 1.98 19.56
C MET A 97 15.89 1.17 18.38
N LYS A 98 15.77 -0.16 18.46
CA LYS A 98 16.01 -1.07 17.34
C LYS A 98 14.68 -1.30 16.62
N LYS A 99 14.62 -0.97 15.33
CA LYS A 99 13.40 -0.97 14.54
C LYS A 99 13.48 -2.07 13.49
N TYR A 100 12.52 -2.98 13.54
CA TYR A 100 12.34 -4.05 12.57
C TYR A 100 11.06 -3.76 11.80
N VAL A 101 11.18 -3.66 10.47
CA VAL A 101 10.04 -3.44 9.58
C VAL A 101 9.86 -4.69 8.75
N PHE A 102 8.67 -5.28 8.78
CA PHE A 102 8.33 -6.48 8.01
C PHE A 102 7.27 -6.13 6.98
N LEU A 103 7.52 -6.45 5.72
CA LEU A 103 6.60 -6.25 4.61
C LEU A 103 6.23 -7.59 3.99
N SER A 104 4.93 -7.91 3.96
CA SER A 104 4.38 -9.07 3.27
C SER A 104 3.13 -8.67 2.48
N SER A 105 2.84 -9.38 1.41
CA SER A 105 1.59 -9.27 0.66
C SER A 105 0.57 -10.31 1.12
N PHE A 106 -0.71 -9.96 0.98
CA PHE A 106 -1.85 -10.83 1.29
C PHE A 106 -2.91 -10.67 0.22
N GLU A 107 -3.46 -11.78 -0.27
CA GLU A 107 -4.56 -11.76 -1.24
C GLU A 107 -5.79 -11.05 -0.68
N LYS A 108 -6.15 -11.37 0.57
CA LYS A 108 -7.20 -10.73 1.36
C LYS A 108 -6.67 -10.54 2.78
N LEU A 109 -6.99 -9.40 3.36
CA LEU A 109 -6.57 -9.05 4.72
C LEU A 109 -7.77 -8.80 5.62
N ASP A 110 -7.96 -9.68 6.60
CA ASP A 110 -8.95 -9.56 7.68
C ASP A 110 -8.26 -9.36 9.05
N ALA A 111 -9.05 -9.15 10.11
CA ALA A 111 -8.52 -8.90 11.45
C ALA A 111 -7.67 -10.07 11.96
N GLN A 112 -8.10 -11.31 11.74
CA GLN A 112 -7.38 -12.50 12.21
C GLN A 112 -6.01 -12.61 11.55
N THR A 113 -5.95 -12.42 10.24
CA THR A 113 -4.72 -12.48 9.44
C THR A 113 -3.76 -11.37 9.86
N LEU A 114 -4.25 -10.13 9.98
CA LEU A 114 -3.43 -9.00 10.41
C LEU A 114 -2.87 -9.21 11.83
N ARG A 115 -3.71 -9.72 12.75
CA ARG A 115 -3.29 -10.02 14.12
C ARG A 115 -2.19 -11.08 14.15
N ALA A 116 -2.42 -12.21 13.48
CA ALA A 116 -1.48 -13.32 13.42
C ALA A 116 -0.13 -12.90 12.82
N TYR A 117 -0.16 -12.12 11.74
CA TYR A 117 1.04 -11.60 11.11
C TYR A 117 1.81 -10.65 12.04
N SER A 118 1.12 -9.70 12.70
CA SER A 118 1.77 -8.79 13.63
C SER A 118 2.39 -9.50 14.83
N ASP A 119 1.69 -10.50 15.37
CA ASP A 119 2.18 -11.37 16.44
C ASP A 119 3.43 -12.16 16.01
N ALA A 120 3.45 -12.68 14.78
CA ALA A 120 4.61 -13.39 14.24
C ALA A 120 5.82 -12.46 14.07
N CYS A 121 5.60 -11.24 13.56
CA CYS A 121 6.65 -10.24 13.37
C CYS A 121 7.30 -9.83 14.70
N ILE A 122 6.52 -9.49 15.73
CA ILE A 122 7.09 -9.09 17.02
C ILE A 122 7.82 -10.26 17.69
N LYS A 123 7.28 -11.49 17.61
CA LYS A 123 7.97 -12.69 18.11
C LYS A 123 9.31 -12.91 17.41
N HIS A 124 9.33 -12.76 16.08
CA HIS A 124 10.57 -12.87 15.31
C HIS A 124 11.57 -11.78 15.71
N ALA A 125 11.17 -10.51 15.76
CA ALA A 125 12.02 -9.39 16.16
C ALA A 125 12.63 -9.59 17.56
N LEU A 126 11.85 -10.10 18.51
CA LEU A 126 12.32 -10.41 19.86
C LEU A 126 13.27 -11.61 19.89
N LYS A 127 13.08 -12.60 19.02
CA LYS A 127 13.94 -13.78 18.90
C LYS A 127 15.32 -13.42 18.35
N ILE A 128 15.38 -12.57 17.32
CA ILE A 128 16.65 -12.18 16.68
C ILE A 128 17.33 -10.98 17.34
N TYR A 129 16.69 -10.40 18.36
CA TYR A 129 17.23 -9.28 19.10
C TYR A 129 18.61 -9.59 19.67
N GLN A 130 19.55 -8.67 19.46
CA GLN A 130 20.91 -8.73 19.99
C GLN A 130 21.27 -7.40 20.65
N GLY A 131 22.04 -7.46 21.73
CA GLY A 131 22.53 -6.29 22.47
C GLY A 131 22.16 -6.32 23.95
N LEU A 132 22.13 -5.14 24.58
CA LEU A 132 21.79 -4.99 26.00
C LEU A 132 20.40 -5.57 26.32
N PRO A 133 20.13 -5.97 27.56
CA PRO A 133 18.77 -6.36 27.96
C PRO A 133 17.76 -5.26 27.61
N ARG A 134 16.67 -5.63 26.94
CA ARG A 134 15.56 -4.70 26.64
C ARG A 134 15.07 -4.06 27.94
N GLY A 135 14.79 -2.76 27.91
CA GLY A 135 14.46 -1.98 29.10
C GLY A 135 15.67 -1.33 29.79
N PHE A 136 16.90 -1.75 29.45
CA PHE A 136 18.12 -1.10 29.90
C PHE A 136 18.67 -0.17 28.81
N GLN A 137 18.12 1.05 28.73
CA GLN A 137 18.42 2.06 27.69
C GLN A 137 18.22 1.58 26.24
N THR A 138 17.49 0.48 26.04
CA THR A 138 17.21 -0.04 24.72
C THR A 138 15.81 -0.64 24.61
N GLY A 139 15.19 -0.47 23.46
CA GLY A 139 13.88 -1.01 23.15
C GLY A 139 13.80 -1.53 21.72
N VAL A 140 12.71 -2.23 21.44
CA VAL A 140 12.42 -2.79 20.11
C VAL A 140 11.12 -2.20 19.58
N SER A 141 11.11 -1.80 18.31
CA SER A 141 9.87 -1.53 17.57
C SER A 141 9.74 -2.53 16.43
N SER A 142 8.60 -3.19 16.33
CA SER A 142 8.24 -4.09 15.25
C SER A 142 7.07 -3.50 14.47
N PHE A 143 7.28 -3.23 13.19
CA PHE A 143 6.28 -2.70 12.27
C PHE A 143 5.87 -3.82 11.32
N ALA A 144 4.64 -4.31 11.44
CA ALA A 144 4.12 -5.37 10.59
C ALA A 144 3.27 -4.75 9.47
N ILE A 145 3.92 -4.44 8.34
CA ILE A 145 3.28 -3.87 7.15
C ILE A 145 2.66 -5.00 6.33
N ALA A 146 1.33 -5.11 6.37
CA ALA A 146 0.54 -6.04 5.59
C ALA A 146 -0.03 -5.32 4.37
N ALA A 147 0.50 -5.65 3.19
CA ALA A 147 0.08 -5.05 1.92
C ALA A 147 -1.01 -5.91 1.25
N SER A 148 -2.12 -5.30 0.84
CA SER A 148 -3.20 -6.01 0.17
C SER A 148 -4.03 -5.10 -0.72
N ASN A 149 -4.63 -5.68 -1.77
CA ASN A 149 -5.63 -5.02 -2.62
C ASN A 149 -7.06 -5.20 -2.08
N ALA A 150 -7.26 -6.12 -1.13
CA ALA A 150 -8.56 -6.47 -0.57
C ALA A 150 -8.52 -6.43 0.96
N VAL A 151 -8.73 -5.24 1.51
CA VAL A 151 -8.68 -4.99 2.96
C VAL A 151 -10.09 -5.00 3.54
N GLY A 152 -10.34 -5.89 4.49
CA GLY A 152 -11.58 -5.93 5.29
C GLY A 152 -11.65 -4.79 6.29
N GLN A 153 -12.87 -4.32 6.59
CA GLN A 153 -13.08 -3.24 7.57
C GLN A 153 -12.66 -3.67 8.98
N ASP A 154 -12.83 -4.93 9.32
CA ASP A 154 -12.39 -5.53 10.58
C ASP A 154 -10.86 -5.44 10.77
N ALA A 155 -10.09 -5.62 9.68
CA ALA A 155 -8.65 -5.40 9.69
C ALA A 155 -8.30 -3.94 9.98
N VAL A 156 -9.01 -3.00 9.33
CA VAL A 156 -8.83 -1.55 9.56
C VAL A 156 -9.13 -1.20 11.02
N ASP A 157 -10.25 -1.70 11.55
CA ASP A 157 -10.65 -1.45 12.93
C ASP A 157 -9.60 -1.99 13.91
N LEU A 158 -9.06 -3.19 13.66
CA LEU A 158 -7.94 -3.73 14.44
C LEU A 158 -6.68 -2.86 14.33
N ALA A 159 -6.30 -2.43 13.13
CA ALA A 159 -5.10 -1.62 12.91
C ALA A 159 -5.16 -0.27 13.66
N LEU A 160 -6.37 0.26 13.89
CA LEU A 160 -6.59 1.51 14.63
C LEU A 160 -6.56 1.34 16.16
N GLN A 161 -6.67 0.11 16.67
CA GLN A 161 -6.65 -0.18 18.11
C GLN A 161 -5.26 -0.05 18.72
N ILE A 162 -5.23 0.06 20.06
CA ILE A 162 -3.98 0.00 20.81
C ILE A 162 -3.48 -1.45 20.80
N PRO A 163 -2.27 -1.72 20.28
CA PRO A 163 -1.70 -3.06 20.24
C PRO A 163 -1.35 -3.54 21.66
N PRO A 164 -1.18 -4.86 21.86
CA PRO A 164 -0.79 -5.41 23.14
C PRO A 164 0.53 -4.84 23.63
N LYS A 165 0.63 -4.79 24.95
CA LYS A 165 1.83 -4.33 25.62
C LYS A 165 2.87 -5.45 25.63
N HIS A 166 4.09 -5.12 25.21
CA HIS A 166 5.27 -5.95 25.38
C HIS A 166 6.29 -5.24 26.27
N TYR A 167 7.06 -6.00 27.06
CA TYR A 167 8.10 -5.39 27.90
C TYR A 167 9.17 -4.73 27.01
N ALA A 168 9.35 -3.41 27.11
CA ALA A 168 10.33 -2.64 26.33
C ALA A 168 10.32 -2.95 24.82
N ALA A 169 9.15 -3.30 24.28
CA ALA A 169 8.96 -3.56 22.87
C ALA A 169 7.59 -3.02 22.43
N PHE A 170 7.53 -2.55 21.19
CA PHE A 170 6.39 -1.88 20.60
C PHE A 170 5.99 -2.61 19.33
N GLU A 171 4.82 -3.23 19.35
CA GLU A 171 4.18 -3.83 18.18
C GLU A 171 3.35 -2.75 17.49
N LEU A 172 3.43 -2.62 16.16
CA LEU A 172 2.53 -1.78 15.39
C LEU A 172 2.10 -2.50 14.11
N PRO A 173 0.87 -3.03 14.06
CA PRO A 173 0.26 -3.45 12.81
C PRO A 173 0.06 -2.24 11.90
N VAL A 174 0.43 -2.39 10.62
CA VAL A 174 0.26 -1.36 9.60
C VAL A 174 -0.36 -2.03 8.38
N ILE A 175 -1.49 -1.51 7.90
CA ILE A 175 -2.07 -1.92 6.62
C ILE A 175 -1.53 -1.00 5.54
N ALA A 176 -1.07 -1.58 4.44
CA ALA A 176 -0.85 -0.88 3.18
C ALA A 176 -1.93 -1.32 2.19
N ASP A 177 -2.94 -0.49 2.01
CA ASP A 177 -4.02 -0.71 1.05
C ASP A 177 -3.51 -0.29 -0.33
N LEU A 178 -3.04 -1.28 -1.10
CA LEU A 178 -2.42 -1.09 -2.41
C LEU A 178 -3.43 -0.67 -3.48
N GLN A 179 -4.71 -0.97 -3.27
CA GLN A 179 -5.81 -0.56 -4.15
C GLN A 179 -6.09 0.94 -4.01
N ASN A 180 -6.18 1.43 -2.77
CA ASN A 180 -6.55 2.81 -2.48
C ASN A 180 -5.37 3.72 -2.14
N ARG A 181 -4.13 3.17 -2.17
CA ARG A 181 -2.87 3.87 -1.83
C ARG A 181 -2.92 4.59 -0.48
N ARG A 182 -3.46 3.91 0.53
CA ARG A 182 -3.56 4.44 1.90
C ARG A 182 -2.89 3.52 2.89
N ILE A 183 -2.43 4.10 3.99
CA ILE A 183 -1.93 3.35 5.13
C ILE A 183 -2.91 3.46 6.31
N CYS A 184 -3.07 2.37 7.05
CA CYS A 184 -3.86 2.37 8.28
C CYS A 184 -3.03 1.80 9.42
N HIS A 185 -2.91 2.57 10.50
CA HIS A 185 -2.29 2.16 11.75
C HIS A 185 -2.84 3.00 12.89
N MET A 186 -2.59 2.55 14.12
CA MET A 186 -3.02 3.22 15.34
C MET A 186 -2.62 4.70 15.31
N GLN A 187 -3.56 5.59 15.61
CA GLN A 187 -3.35 7.04 15.71
C GLN A 187 -3.33 7.55 17.16
N ARG A 188 -3.83 6.75 18.11
CA ARG A 188 -3.86 7.10 19.53
C ARG A 188 -2.52 6.83 20.19
N THR A 189 -2.25 7.54 21.29
CA THR A 189 -1.05 7.34 22.12
C THR A 189 -1.45 6.55 23.36
N PRO A 190 -0.99 5.31 23.53
CA PRO A 190 -1.13 4.59 24.79
C PRO A 190 -0.46 5.35 25.93
N MET A 191 -1.03 5.27 27.13
CA MET A 191 -0.47 5.91 28.33
C MET A 191 0.94 5.39 28.65
N TRP A 192 1.19 4.11 28.37
CA TRP A 192 2.50 3.50 28.52
C TRP A 192 3.41 3.85 27.34
N GLY A 193 4.63 4.28 27.61
CA GLY A 193 5.58 4.65 26.56
C GLY A 193 5.13 5.85 25.72
N ALA A 194 4.25 6.72 26.25
CA ALA A 194 3.67 7.86 25.52
C ALA A 194 4.74 8.74 24.83
N LEU A 195 5.92 8.87 25.44
CA LEU A 195 7.06 9.61 24.91
C LEU A 195 7.62 9.05 23.60
N LEU A 196 7.48 7.74 23.38
CA LEU A 196 8.03 7.00 22.24
C LEU A 196 7.02 6.86 21.11
N TRP A 197 5.74 6.70 21.45
CA TRP A 197 4.69 6.39 20.49
C TRP A 197 4.50 7.43 19.37
N LYS A 198 4.76 8.71 19.64
CA LYS A 198 4.75 9.74 18.59
C LYS A 198 5.83 9.47 17.54
N ASP A 199 7.07 9.20 17.96
CA ASP A 199 8.15 8.89 17.02
C ASP A 199 7.93 7.55 16.30
N ILE A 200 7.40 6.54 17.00
CA ILE A 200 7.07 5.23 16.42
C ILE A 200 6.03 5.38 15.30
N ARG A 201 4.94 6.11 15.54
CA ARG A 201 3.93 6.38 14.50
C ARG A 201 4.50 7.18 13.35
N ASN A 202 5.24 8.25 13.63
CA ASN A 202 5.87 9.07 12.59
C ASN A 202 6.80 8.23 11.71
N PHE A 203 7.57 7.31 12.31
CA PHE A 203 8.42 6.39 11.57
C PHE A 203 7.59 5.45 10.68
N ALA A 204 6.53 4.83 11.23
CA ALA A 204 5.65 3.96 10.45
C ALA A 204 5.01 4.68 9.26
N THR A 205 4.49 5.90 9.47
CA THR A 205 3.96 6.75 8.40
C THR A 205 5.05 7.08 7.36
N ALA A 206 6.24 7.46 7.82
CA ALA A 206 7.33 7.85 6.93
C ALA A 206 7.81 6.68 6.04
N CYS A 207 7.91 5.46 6.57
CA CYS A 207 8.38 4.33 5.80
C CYS A 207 7.29 3.70 4.93
N ALA A 208 6.02 3.68 5.38
CA ALA A 208 4.94 2.98 4.69
C ALA A 208 4.12 3.85 3.70
N LYS A 209 4.29 5.18 3.69
CA LYS A 209 3.53 6.08 2.80
C LYS A 209 3.70 5.75 1.31
N PHE A 210 2.71 6.05 0.48
CA PHE A 210 2.80 5.80 -0.97
C PHE A 210 3.57 6.91 -1.72
N GLU A 211 3.78 8.07 -1.10
CA GLU A 211 4.49 9.25 -1.64
C GLU A 211 5.36 9.89 -0.54
#